data_AF-A0A961HTF3-F1
#
_entry.id   AF-A0A961HTF3-F1
#
_cell.length_a   1.000
_cell.length_b   1.000
_cell.length_c   1.000
_cell.angle_alpha   90.00
_cell.angle_beta   90.00
_cell.angle_gamma   90.00
#
_symmetry.space_group_name_H-M   'P 1'
#
loop_
_entity.id
_entity.type
_entity.pdbx_description
1 polymer ?
#
loop_
_entity_poly.entity_id
_entity_poly.type
_entity_poly.pdbx_seq_one_letter_code
_entity_poly.pdbx_strand_id
1 'polypeptide(L)'
;DQSFVYSSDHLNEPEKFKELQAKGVLTDTRFRDLNDFPWHYDIIYHEAGIPPLHTRIDYLNTLPVDTQKKITVYHIAKKDMPADTQMRLATFGIENTLYPPVKPPKHEVAYRILDVLANVDIFKDFPIAKSKEFLSIVEEENFDRNQKIIEKDTPGDKFFIIVAGNVRVEGMEQDSVKEDSISKLYGTYEYFGEASLILEQPRSADVVAATDVRALTIEKTKFLNFIRGSELLEKFKRLNEIRRTGTWETLSHSRFLQGITSAQKTQLELIMEQRTYPSGTRILMKGEICYEAFIIKRGEVNVVNDGEVIETLGWGDFCGEIYQIQKEGPSSFDFIAVSEIEVYRISRENLVEYIQDNPGVYMRLLRIYGK
;
A
#
# COMPACT_ATOMS: atom_id res chain seq x y z
N ASP A 1 -2.53 -29.67 13.44
CA ASP A 1 -2.11 -28.33 12.99
C ASP A 1 -0.84 -28.44 12.18
N GLN A 2 -0.50 -27.43 11.38
CA GLN A 2 0.72 -27.36 10.56
C GLN A 2 1.82 -26.63 11.33
N SER A 3 3.08 -26.98 11.11
CA SER A 3 4.25 -26.24 11.60
C SER A 3 5.02 -25.57 10.45
N PHE A 4 5.47 -24.32 10.65
CA PHE A 4 6.13 -23.51 9.63
C PHE A 4 7.45 -22.91 10.14
N VAL A 5 8.52 -23.08 9.37
CA VAL A 5 9.81 -22.40 9.60
C VAL A 5 10.22 -21.64 8.34
N TYR A 6 10.71 -20.42 8.57
CA TYR A 6 11.32 -19.57 7.56
C TYR A 6 12.78 -19.33 7.91
N SER A 7 13.66 -19.57 6.96
CA SER A 7 15.10 -19.35 7.05
C SER A 7 15.44 -18.06 6.30
N SER A 8 16.27 -17.17 6.86
CA SER A 8 16.79 -15.98 6.15
C SER A 8 18.21 -16.22 5.59
N ASP A 9 18.94 -15.16 5.24
CA ASP A 9 20.33 -15.22 4.73
C ASP A 9 21.30 -15.57 5.88
N HIS A 10 21.45 -16.85 6.21
CA HIS A 10 22.25 -17.29 7.37
C HIS A 10 23.22 -18.44 7.09
N LEU A 11 23.43 -18.82 5.82
CA LEU A 11 24.34 -19.90 5.38
C LEU A 11 24.19 -21.16 6.24
N ASN A 12 23.08 -21.91 6.10
CA ASN A 12 22.75 -23.04 6.98
C ASN A 12 23.58 -24.31 6.69
N GLU A 13 24.91 -24.19 6.77
CA GLU A 13 25.87 -25.26 6.46
C GLU A 13 26.68 -25.65 7.70
N PRO A 14 26.40 -26.83 8.30
CA PRO A 14 27.12 -27.34 9.48
C PRO A 14 28.65 -27.32 9.34
N GLU A 15 29.17 -27.64 8.15
CA GLU A 15 30.61 -27.64 7.88
C GLU A 15 31.21 -26.23 8.02
N LYS A 16 30.52 -25.20 7.52
CA LYS A 16 30.96 -23.81 7.62
C LYS A 16 30.85 -23.27 9.04
N PHE A 17 29.80 -23.62 9.76
CA PHE A 17 29.71 -23.28 11.18
C PHE A 17 30.84 -23.90 11.99
N LYS A 18 31.22 -25.14 11.69
CA LYS A 18 32.35 -25.82 12.34
C LYS A 18 33.70 -25.16 12.02
N GLU A 19 33.91 -24.75 10.77
CA GLU A 19 35.11 -23.96 10.39
C GLU A 19 35.18 -22.64 11.16
N LEU A 20 34.07 -21.92 11.30
CA LEU A 20 34.00 -20.64 12.00
C LEU A 20 34.20 -20.79 13.51
N GLN A 21 33.65 -21.85 14.11
CA GLN A 21 33.88 -22.19 15.52
C GLN A 21 35.36 -22.52 15.76
N ALA A 22 35.98 -23.34 14.91
CA ALA A 22 37.40 -23.70 15.02
C ALA A 22 38.33 -22.47 14.90
N LYS A 23 37.93 -21.45 14.15
CA LYS A 23 38.63 -20.15 14.03
C LYS A 23 38.36 -19.20 15.21
N GLY A 24 37.52 -19.58 16.16
CA GLY A 24 37.12 -18.73 17.30
C GLY A 24 36.16 -17.59 16.92
N VAL A 25 35.55 -17.63 15.73
CA VAL A 25 34.57 -16.61 15.27
C VAL A 25 33.20 -16.88 15.88
N LEU A 26 32.80 -18.15 16.01
CA LEU A 26 31.56 -18.55 16.68
C LEU A 26 31.85 -19.09 18.08
N THR A 27 31.05 -18.66 19.06
CA THR A 27 31.01 -19.28 20.39
C THR A 27 30.31 -20.63 20.33
N ASP A 28 30.56 -21.52 21.30
CA ASP A 28 29.91 -22.84 21.36
C ASP A 28 28.38 -22.77 21.44
N THR A 29 27.85 -21.74 22.10
CA THR A 29 26.40 -21.49 22.13
C THR A 29 25.91 -21.10 20.75
N ARG A 30 26.55 -20.14 20.08
CA ARG A 30 26.12 -19.68 18.76
C ARG A 30 26.24 -20.77 17.70
N PHE A 31 27.29 -21.60 17.77
CA PHE A 31 27.46 -22.76 16.91
C PHE A 31 26.28 -23.75 17.07
N ARG A 32 25.91 -24.08 18.32
CA ARG A 32 24.77 -24.97 18.58
C ARG A 32 23.45 -24.39 18.06
N ASP A 33 23.18 -23.11 18.32
CA ASP A 33 21.96 -22.44 17.87
C ASP A 33 21.83 -22.45 16.34
N LEU A 34 22.92 -22.16 15.62
CA LEU A 34 22.92 -22.15 14.16
C LEU A 34 22.80 -23.56 13.55
N ASN A 35 23.36 -24.56 14.23
CA ASN A 35 23.37 -25.94 13.74
C ASN A 35 22.06 -26.70 14.04
N ASP A 36 21.20 -26.19 14.92
CA ASP A 36 19.93 -26.80 15.31
C ASP A 36 18.74 -26.22 14.52
N PHE A 37 18.88 -26.17 13.18
CA PHE A 37 17.77 -25.73 12.33
C PHE A 37 16.62 -26.75 12.37
N PRO A 38 15.35 -26.32 12.54
CA PRO A 38 14.24 -27.22 12.85
C PRO A 38 13.67 -27.91 11.60
N TRP A 39 14.46 -28.80 10.98
CA TRP A 39 14.09 -29.58 9.80
C TRP A 39 12.87 -30.51 9.96
N HIS A 40 12.38 -30.68 11.19
CA HIS A 40 11.23 -31.53 11.50
C HIS A 40 9.87 -30.90 11.13
N TYR A 41 9.83 -29.59 10.92
CA TYR A 41 8.62 -28.84 10.60
C TYR A 41 7.98 -29.29 9.28
N ASP A 42 6.66 -29.12 9.15
CA ASP A 42 5.87 -29.60 8.02
C ASP A 42 6.09 -28.76 6.75
N ILE A 43 6.33 -27.46 6.93
CA ILE A 43 6.56 -26.48 5.86
C ILE A 43 7.85 -25.73 6.18
N ILE A 44 8.80 -25.79 5.26
CA ILE A 44 10.12 -25.19 5.40
C ILE A 44 10.33 -24.24 4.22
N TYR A 45 10.37 -22.95 4.48
CA TYR A 45 10.83 -21.96 3.50
C TYR A 45 12.31 -21.69 3.75
N HIS A 46 13.16 -22.19 2.86
CA HIS A 46 14.60 -22.12 3.04
C HIS A 46 15.24 -21.25 1.97
N GLU A 47 16.17 -20.43 2.39
CA GLU A 47 16.92 -19.56 1.51
C GLU A 47 18.05 -20.36 0.86
N ALA A 48 18.14 -20.30 -0.47
CA ALA A 48 19.20 -20.97 -1.20
C ALA A 48 19.81 -20.06 -2.26
N GLY A 49 21.13 -20.12 -2.40
CA GLY A 49 21.85 -19.24 -3.30
C GLY A 49 23.36 -19.46 -3.27
N ILE A 50 24.10 -18.37 -3.44
CA ILE A 50 25.57 -18.39 -3.50
C ILE A 50 26.16 -18.04 -2.12
N PRO A 51 27.08 -18.86 -1.57
CA PRO A 51 27.85 -18.51 -0.37
C PRO A 51 28.62 -17.18 -0.51
N PRO A 52 28.98 -16.51 0.60
CA PRO A 52 28.89 -16.97 1.98
C PRO A 52 27.60 -16.57 2.72
N LEU A 53 26.64 -15.91 2.05
CA LEU A 53 25.40 -15.47 2.70
C LEU A 53 24.33 -16.57 2.66
N HIS A 54 24.29 -17.30 1.55
CA HIS A 54 23.19 -18.18 1.22
C HIS A 54 23.55 -19.65 1.39
N THR A 55 22.57 -20.47 1.77
CA THR A 55 22.76 -21.93 1.87
C THR A 55 22.95 -22.49 0.45
N ARG A 56 23.97 -23.32 0.21
CA ARG A 56 24.09 -23.91 -1.12
C ARG A 56 22.99 -24.93 -1.40
N ILE A 57 22.54 -24.93 -2.65
CA ILE A 57 21.50 -25.86 -3.11
C ILE A 57 22.00 -27.31 -3.17
N ASP A 58 23.30 -27.53 -3.40
CA ASP A 58 23.90 -28.87 -3.41
C ASP A 58 23.83 -29.52 -2.02
N TYR A 59 24.11 -28.75 -0.96
CA TYR A 59 23.95 -29.18 0.43
C TYR A 59 22.49 -29.54 0.73
N LEU A 60 21.53 -28.67 0.39
CA LEU A 60 20.11 -28.97 0.60
C LEU A 60 19.67 -30.24 -0.13
N ASN A 61 20.25 -30.53 -1.30
CA ASN A 61 19.99 -31.75 -2.06
C ASN A 61 20.57 -33.02 -1.41
N THR A 62 21.46 -32.89 -0.42
CA THR A 62 21.95 -34.02 0.38
C THR A 62 21.00 -34.42 1.51
N LEU A 63 20.02 -33.57 1.85
CA LEU A 63 19.08 -33.84 2.92
C LEU A 63 18.19 -35.05 2.59
N PRO A 64 17.66 -35.77 3.59
CA PRO A 64 16.73 -36.87 3.37
C PRO A 64 15.56 -36.46 2.47
N VAL A 65 15.13 -37.39 1.60
CA VAL A 65 14.03 -37.17 0.64
C VAL A 65 12.77 -36.62 1.32
N ASP A 66 12.43 -37.14 2.51
CA ASP A 66 11.23 -36.68 3.23
C ASP A 66 11.38 -35.27 3.82
N THR A 67 12.60 -34.81 4.07
CA THR A 67 12.88 -33.41 4.41
C THR A 67 12.77 -32.53 3.17
N GLN A 68 13.37 -32.95 2.05
CA GLN A 68 13.33 -32.19 0.79
C GLN A 68 11.91 -31.88 0.33
N LYS A 69 10.97 -32.84 0.44
CA LYS A 69 9.55 -32.64 0.08
C LYS A 69 8.87 -31.50 0.84
N LYS A 70 9.37 -31.15 2.03
CA LYS A 70 8.84 -30.08 2.88
C LYS A 70 9.49 -28.72 2.59
N ILE A 71 10.60 -28.71 1.86
CA ILE A 71 11.38 -27.51 1.55
C ILE A 71 10.85 -26.85 0.29
N THR A 72 10.49 -25.57 0.44
CA THR A 72 10.37 -24.62 -0.65
C THR A 72 11.58 -23.69 -0.59
N VAL A 73 12.42 -23.73 -1.62
CA VAL A 73 13.58 -22.84 -1.74
C VAL A 73 13.20 -21.53 -2.42
N TYR A 74 13.76 -20.43 -1.94
CA TYR A 74 13.63 -19.10 -2.56
C TYR A 74 15.01 -18.45 -2.75
N HIS A 75 15.07 -17.35 -3.51
CA HIS A 75 16.31 -16.63 -3.86
C HIS A 75 17.27 -17.37 -4.83
N ILE A 76 16.84 -18.46 -5.46
CA ILE A 76 17.63 -19.19 -6.46
C ILE A 76 16.98 -19.16 -7.86
N ALA A 77 17.79 -19.10 -8.91
CA ALA A 77 17.27 -19.20 -10.28
C ALA A 77 16.89 -20.65 -10.61
N LYS A 78 15.80 -20.82 -11.36
CA LYS A 78 15.29 -22.16 -11.76
C LYS A 78 16.33 -23.04 -12.44
N LYS A 79 17.25 -22.46 -13.21
CA LYS A 79 18.32 -23.18 -13.93
C LYS A 79 19.36 -23.82 -12.99
N ASP A 80 19.47 -23.32 -11.76
CA ASP A 80 20.46 -23.77 -10.77
C ASP A 80 19.87 -24.81 -9.81
N MET A 81 18.58 -25.15 -9.97
CA MET A 81 17.93 -26.22 -9.22
C MET A 81 18.44 -27.60 -9.67
N PRO A 82 18.81 -28.50 -8.75
CA PRO A 82 19.17 -29.87 -9.09
C PRO A 82 18.02 -30.60 -9.79
N ALA A 83 18.32 -31.39 -10.82
CA ALA A 83 17.31 -32.07 -11.63
C ALA A 83 16.57 -33.20 -10.88
N ASP A 84 17.19 -33.78 -9.87
CA ASP A 84 16.71 -34.93 -9.09
C ASP A 84 16.10 -34.55 -7.74
N THR A 85 16.00 -33.25 -7.44
CA THR A 85 15.52 -32.78 -6.14
C THR A 85 14.02 -33.03 -5.92
N GLN A 86 13.64 -33.23 -4.66
CA GLN A 86 12.23 -33.23 -4.23
C GLN A 86 11.77 -31.89 -3.65
N MET A 87 12.67 -30.89 -3.62
CA MET A 87 12.38 -29.54 -3.17
C MET A 87 11.49 -28.78 -4.17
N ARG A 88 10.74 -27.80 -3.67
CA ARG A 88 9.94 -26.89 -4.51
C ARG A 88 10.67 -25.57 -4.68
N LEU A 89 10.57 -24.96 -5.86
CA LEU A 89 11.01 -23.58 -6.06
C LEU A 89 9.85 -22.63 -5.76
N ALA A 90 10.08 -21.62 -4.93
CA ALA A 90 9.10 -20.58 -4.66
C ALA A 90 8.73 -19.85 -5.96
N THR A 91 7.43 -19.73 -6.22
CA THR A 91 6.89 -18.88 -7.27
C THR A 91 6.47 -17.54 -6.67
N PHE A 92 6.76 -16.46 -7.38
CA PHE A 92 6.44 -15.10 -6.94
C PHE A 92 5.05 -14.70 -7.42
N GLY A 93 4.41 -13.76 -6.72
CA GLY A 93 3.07 -13.26 -7.05
C GLY A 93 2.00 -13.73 -6.06
N ILE A 94 0.98 -12.89 -5.86
CA ILE A 94 -0.12 -13.15 -4.91
C ILE A 94 -0.96 -14.35 -5.37
N GLU A 95 -1.06 -14.57 -6.68
CA GLU A 95 -1.70 -15.74 -7.29
C GLU A 95 -1.03 -17.07 -6.92
N ASN A 96 0.21 -17.03 -6.42
CA ASN A 96 0.97 -18.19 -5.97
C ASN A 96 0.97 -18.35 -4.44
N THR A 97 0.10 -17.61 -3.73
CA THR A 97 -0.04 -17.71 -2.27
C THR A 97 -0.41 -19.14 -1.87
N LEU A 98 0.37 -19.73 -0.94
CA LEU A 98 0.08 -21.05 -0.40
C LEU A 98 -0.90 -20.94 0.77
N TYR A 99 -1.92 -21.80 0.76
CA TYR A 99 -2.90 -21.94 1.85
C TYR A 99 -2.80 -23.34 2.46
N PRO A 100 -1.91 -23.53 3.46
CA PRO A 100 -1.80 -24.82 4.14
C PRO A 100 -3.11 -25.24 4.80
N PRO A 101 -3.48 -26.53 4.75
CA PRO A 101 -4.68 -27.01 5.42
C PRO A 101 -4.45 -26.97 6.95
N VAL A 102 -4.98 -25.94 7.58
CA VAL A 102 -5.00 -25.75 9.04
C VAL A 102 -6.43 -25.77 9.55
N LYS A 103 -6.61 -26.17 10.81
CA LYS A 103 -7.91 -26.02 11.47
C LYS A 103 -8.09 -24.54 11.82
N PRO A 104 -9.06 -23.82 11.24
CA PRO A 104 -9.23 -22.41 11.55
C PRO A 104 -9.63 -22.24 13.02
N PRO A 105 -9.14 -21.20 13.70
CA PRO A 105 -9.62 -20.86 15.04
C PRO A 105 -11.11 -20.51 14.98
N LYS A 106 -11.81 -20.70 16.12
CA LYS A 106 -13.27 -20.51 16.24
C LYS A 106 -13.80 -19.18 15.64
N HIS A 107 -13.00 -18.12 15.73
CA HIS A 107 -13.39 -16.76 15.34
C HIS A 107 -12.58 -16.23 14.15
N GLU A 108 -11.99 -17.09 13.32
CA GLU A 108 -11.15 -16.73 12.16
C GLU A 108 -11.82 -15.72 11.22
N VAL A 109 -13.09 -15.97 10.82
CA VAL A 109 -13.83 -15.07 9.93
C VAL A 109 -14.02 -13.68 10.56
N ALA A 110 -14.45 -13.64 11.83
CA ALA A 110 -14.62 -12.38 12.54
C ALA A 110 -13.29 -11.64 12.70
N TYR A 111 -12.20 -12.36 12.99
CA TYR A 111 -10.86 -11.80 13.07
C TYR A 111 -10.45 -11.15 11.74
N ARG A 112 -10.65 -11.84 10.61
CA ARG A 112 -10.35 -11.31 9.27
C ARG A 112 -11.18 -10.07 8.92
N ILE A 113 -12.47 -10.06 9.28
CA ILE A 113 -13.33 -8.88 9.06
C ILE A 113 -12.86 -7.70 9.93
N LEU A 114 -12.48 -7.95 11.19
CA LEU A 114 -11.96 -6.91 12.08
C LEU A 114 -10.60 -6.38 11.62
N ASP A 115 -9.78 -7.22 10.99
CA ASP A 115 -8.50 -6.82 10.40
C ASP A 115 -8.69 -5.78 9.28
N VAL A 116 -9.77 -5.91 8.49
CA VAL A 116 -10.16 -4.87 7.51
C VAL A 116 -10.46 -3.54 8.20
N LEU A 117 -11.19 -3.54 9.32
CA LEU A 117 -11.48 -2.29 10.05
C LEU A 117 -10.21 -1.63 10.61
N ALA A 118 -9.19 -2.41 10.94
CA ALA A 118 -7.93 -1.89 11.46
C ALA A 118 -7.03 -1.28 10.36
N ASN A 119 -7.12 -1.76 9.13
CA ASN A 119 -6.22 -1.39 8.04
C ASN A 119 -6.84 -0.46 6.98
N VAL A 120 -8.17 -0.40 6.87
CA VAL A 120 -8.85 0.53 5.98
C VAL A 120 -8.93 1.91 6.65
N ASP A 121 -8.33 2.90 6.01
CA ASP A 121 -8.19 4.29 6.47
C ASP A 121 -9.49 4.95 6.93
N ILE A 122 -10.59 4.74 6.20
CA ILE A 122 -11.89 5.31 6.57
C ILE A 122 -12.51 4.63 7.81
N PHE A 123 -12.07 3.43 8.19
CA PHE A 123 -12.67 2.64 9.28
C PHE A 123 -11.83 2.58 10.56
N LYS A 124 -10.57 3.01 10.52
CA LYS A 124 -9.60 2.84 11.63
C LYS A 124 -10.08 3.37 13.00
N ASP A 125 -10.87 4.44 13.00
CA ASP A 125 -11.34 5.12 14.22
C ASP A 125 -12.73 4.67 14.68
N PHE A 126 -13.24 3.55 14.16
CA PHE A 126 -14.57 3.09 14.51
C PHE A 126 -14.68 2.64 15.97
N PRO A 127 -15.67 3.17 16.72
CA PRO A 127 -16.02 2.62 18.01
C PRO A 127 -16.45 1.16 17.87
N ILE A 128 -16.21 0.36 18.91
CA ILE A 128 -16.61 -1.06 18.96
C ILE A 128 -18.09 -1.28 18.57
N ALA A 129 -18.97 -0.34 18.92
CA ALA A 129 -20.38 -0.40 18.54
C ALA A 129 -20.58 -0.39 17.02
N LYS A 130 -19.84 0.46 16.28
CA LYS A 130 -19.85 0.50 14.82
C LYS A 130 -19.16 -0.72 14.22
N SER A 131 -18.08 -1.22 14.82
CA SER A 131 -17.43 -2.47 14.38
C SER A 131 -18.38 -3.68 14.49
N LYS A 132 -19.21 -3.74 15.54
CA LYS A 132 -20.26 -4.77 15.70
C LYS A 132 -21.33 -4.66 14.62
N GLU A 133 -21.78 -3.45 14.34
CA GLU A 133 -22.74 -3.20 13.25
C GLU A 133 -22.14 -3.65 11.90
N PHE A 134 -20.88 -3.30 11.63
CA PHE A 134 -20.15 -3.72 10.43
C PHE A 134 -20.11 -5.25 10.30
N LEU A 135 -19.72 -5.97 11.36
CA LEU A 135 -19.72 -7.44 11.40
C LEU A 135 -21.08 -8.06 11.06
N SER A 136 -22.19 -7.35 11.31
CA SER A 136 -23.54 -7.85 11.06
C SER A 136 -24.07 -7.60 9.65
N ILE A 137 -23.43 -6.71 8.88
CA ILE A 137 -23.90 -6.29 7.56
C ILE A 137 -23.00 -6.73 6.40
N VAL A 138 -21.77 -7.14 6.68
CA VAL A 138 -20.81 -7.56 5.65
C VAL A 138 -21.01 -9.02 5.24
N GLU A 139 -20.80 -9.30 3.97
CA GLU A 139 -20.76 -10.65 3.40
C GLU A 139 -19.40 -10.88 2.71
N GLU A 140 -18.93 -12.13 2.65
CA GLU A 140 -17.68 -12.47 1.96
C GLU A 140 -18.02 -13.05 0.57
N GLU A 141 -17.47 -12.43 -0.48
CA GLU A 141 -17.62 -12.89 -1.87
C GLU A 141 -16.25 -13.17 -2.47
N ASN A 142 -16.16 -14.24 -3.27
CA ASN A 142 -14.95 -14.60 -4.00
C ASN A 142 -15.19 -14.40 -5.50
N PHE A 143 -14.18 -13.89 -6.19
CA PHE A 143 -14.18 -13.63 -7.62
C PHE A 143 -12.96 -14.29 -8.25
N ASP A 144 -13.18 -15.06 -9.30
CA ASP A 144 -12.09 -15.71 -10.03
C ASP A 144 -11.32 -14.68 -10.86
N ARG A 145 -10.05 -14.95 -11.15
CA ARG A 145 -9.26 -14.11 -12.05
C ARG A 145 -9.99 -13.84 -13.38
N ASN A 146 -9.94 -12.58 -13.82
CA ASN A 146 -10.63 -12.01 -14.99
C ASN A 146 -12.15 -11.91 -14.87
N GLN A 147 -12.75 -12.26 -13.73
CA GLN A 147 -14.18 -12.04 -13.51
C GLN A 147 -14.46 -10.53 -13.42
N LYS A 148 -15.47 -10.06 -14.16
CA LYS A 148 -15.99 -8.71 -14.03
C LYS A 148 -16.83 -8.61 -12.76
N ILE A 149 -16.40 -7.76 -11.83
CA ILE A 149 -17.04 -7.53 -10.52
C ILE A 149 -18.06 -6.38 -10.63
N ILE A 150 -17.69 -5.31 -11.32
CA ILE A 150 -18.56 -4.17 -11.61
C ILE A 150 -18.56 -3.95 -13.11
N GLU A 151 -19.76 -3.73 -13.66
CA GLU A 151 -19.96 -3.30 -15.03
C GLU A 151 -20.29 -1.80 -15.09
N LYS A 152 -19.59 -1.07 -15.94
CA LYS A 152 -19.83 0.36 -16.17
C LYS A 152 -21.27 0.62 -16.63
N ASP A 153 -21.79 1.80 -16.29
CA ASP A 153 -23.12 2.29 -16.67
C ASP A 153 -24.30 1.48 -16.09
N THR A 154 -24.02 0.55 -15.18
CA THR A 154 -25.05 -0.18 -14.43
C THR A 154 -25.41 0.54 -13.12
N PRO A 155 -26.60 0.28 -12.52
CA PRO A 155 -26.93 0.80 -11.19
C PRO A 155 -26.00 0.24 -10.10
N GLY A 156 -25.59 1.08 -9.15
CA GLY A 156 -24.82 0.62 -7.98
C GLY A 156 -25.68 -0.13 -6.96
N ASP A 157 -25.23 -1.31 -6.56
CA ASP A 157 -25.94 -2.26 -5.69
C ASP A 157 -25.16 -2.65 -4.43
N LYS A 158 -23.83 -2.73 -4.51
CA LYS A 158 -22.92 -3.11 -3.42
C LYS A 158 -21.69 -2.20 -3.32
N PHE A 159 -21.15 -2.10 -2.11
CA PHE A 159 -19.82 -1.57 -1.78
C PHE A 159 -18.87 -2.74 -1.56
N PHE A 160 -17.62 -2.61 -1.98
CA PHE A 160 -16.64 -3.71 -1.96
C PHE A 160 -15.36 -3.27 -1.26
N ILE A 161 -14.78 -4.16 -0.45
CA ILE A 161 -13.48 -4.00 0.19
C ILE A 161 -12.65 -5.24 -0.09
N ILE A 162 -11.43 -5.07 -0.61
CA ILE A 162 -10.57 -6.18 -1.00
C ILE A 162 -9.87 -6.74 0.24
N VAL A 163 -10.11 -8.02 0.53
CA VAL A 163 -9.45 -8.74 1.63
C VAL A 163 -8.19 -9.45 1.13
N ALA A 164 -8.24 -9.96 -0.10
CA ALA A 164 -7.10 -10.58 -0.76
C ALA A 164 -7.24 -10.45 -2.27
N GLY A 165 -6.11 -10.40 -2.95
CA GLY A 165 -6.03 -10.28 -4.41
C GLY A 165 -6.00 -8.84 -4.90
N ASN A 166 -6.08 -8.69 -6.22
CA ASN A 166 -6.05 -7.39 -6.89
C ASN A 166 -7.19 -7.26 -7.90
N VAL A 167 -7.67 -6.03 -8.06
CA VAL A 167 -8.65 -5.66 -9.12
C VAL A 167 -8.08 -4.53 -9.97
N ARG A 168 -8.52 -4.48 -11.23
CA ARG A 168 -8.18 -3.44 -12.20
C ARG A 168 -9.39 -2.53 -12.49
N VAL A 169 -9.12 -1.25 -12.30
CA VAL A 169 -9.77 0.01 -12.66
C VAL A 169 -9.90 0.33 -14.15
N GLU A 170 -11.03 0.15 -14.84
CA GLU A 170 -11.08 0.35 -16.30
C GLU A 170 -12.22 1.26 -16.80
N GLY A 171 -11.94 2.09 -17.80
CA GLY A 171 -12.97 2.81 -18.56
C GLY A 171 -13.51 4.07 -17.88
N MET A 172 -12.75 4.69 -16.97
CA MET A 172 -13.10 6.00 -16.42
C MET A 172 -13.03 7.06 -17.53
N GLU A 173 -13.94 8.04 -17.53
CA GLU A 173 -13.94 9.07 -18.59
C GLU A 173 -12.66 9.90 -18.62
N GLN A 174 -11.94 10.04 -17.50
CA GLN A 174 -10.63 10.70 -17.43
C GLN A 174 -9.51 9.93 -18.16
N ASP A 175 -9.69 8.63 -18.43
CA ASP A 175 -8.72 7.78 -19.13
C ASP A 175 -8.73 7.98 -20.67
N SER A 176 -9.70 8.74 -21.19
CA SER A 176 -9.94 8.89 -22.63
C SER A 176 -9.03 9.90 -23.35
N VAL A 177 -8.13 10.58 -22.62
CA VAL A 177 -7.22 11.59 -23.20
C VAL A 177 -5.86 11.01 -23.63
N LYS A 178 -5.50 9.77 -23.26
CA LYS A 178 -4.30 9.10 -23.77
C LYS A 178 -4.49 7.58 -23.90
N GLU A 179 -3.96 7.00 -24.97
CA GLU A 179 -3.87 5.55 -25.26
C GLU A 179 -3.09 4.74 -24.18
N ASP A 180 -2.48 5.44 -23.21
CA ASP A 180 -1.66 4.91 -22.11
C ASP A 180 -2.30 5.15 -20.73
N SER A 181 -3.64 5.25 -20.64
CA SER A 181 -4.30 5.37 -19.34
C SER A 181 -3.98 4.16 -18.45
N ILE A 182 -3.21 4.43 -17.40
CA ILE A 182 -2.75 3.44 -16.43
C ILE A 182 -3.99 2.91 -15.72
N SER A 183 -4.42 1.69 -16.05
CA SER A 183 -5.47 0.99 -15.32
C SER A 183 -5.13 1.01 -13.82
N LYS A 184 -5.99 1.61 -12.99
CA LYS A 184 -5.75 1.69 -11.55
C LYS A 184 -5.77 0.27 -10.98
N LEU A 185 -4.67 -0.15 -10.34
CA LEU A 185 -4.62 -1.44 -9.66
C LEU A 185 -4.92 -1.22 -8.18
N TYR A 186 -5.99 -1.82 -7.69
CA TYR A 186 -6.33 -1.83 -6.27
C TYR A 186 -6.02 -3.20 -5.66
N GLY A 187 -5.49 -3.22 -4.44
CA GLY A 187 -5.12 -4.42 -3.70
C GLY A 187 -5.78 -4.50 -2.32
N THR A 188 -5.23 -5.37 -1.47
CA THR A 188 -5.72 -5.60 -0.11
C THR A 188 -5.93 -4.29 0.67
N TYR A 189 -7.05 -4.22 1.37
CA TYR A 189 -7.58 -3.07 2.13
C TYR A 189 -7.99 -1.84 1.30
N GLU A 190 -7.92 -1.90 -0.03
CA GLU A 190 -8.56 -0.90 -0.86
C GLU A 190 -10.04 -1.25 -1.09
N TYR A 191 -10.84 -0.23 -1.36
CA TYR A 191 -12.28 -0.36 -1.54
C TYR A 191 -12.74 0.33 -2.83
N PHE A 192 -13.90 -0.07 -3.31
CA PHE A 192 -14.50 0.50 -4.52
C PHE A 192 -16.02 0.36 -4.55
N GLY A 193 -16.64 1.09 -5.47
CA GLY A 193 -18.07 1.06 -5.71
C GLY A 193 -18.90 1.99 -4.83
N GLU A 194 -18.27 2.80 -3.98
CA GLU A 194 -18.92 3.78 -3.11
C GLU A 194 -19.62 4.91 -3.88
N ALA A 195 -19.01 5.35 -4.99
CA ALA A 195 -19.45 6.52 -5.75
C ALA A 195 -20.91 6.41 -6.21
N SER A 196 -21.27 5.29 -6.85
CA SER A 196 -22.62 5.04 -7.36
C SER A 196 -23.67 4.92 -6.25
N LEU A 197 -23.26 4.49 -5.05
CA LEU A 197 -24.19 4.34 -3.93
C LEU A 197 -24.52 5.69 -3.30
N ILE A 198 -23.51 6.56 -3.17
CA ILE A 198 -23.59 7.83 -2.45
C ILE A 198 -24.10 8.96 -3.35
N LEU A 199 -23.66 8.99 -4.61
CA LEU A 199 -24.05 10.01 -5.58
C LEU A 199 -25.33 9.64 -6.35
N GLU A 200 -25.86 8.43 -6.14
CA GLU A 200 -27.01 7.88 -6.86
C GLU A 200 -26.84 7.92 -8.39
N GLN A 201 -25.62 7.68 -8.86
CA GLN A 201 -25.24 7.65 -10.27
C GLN A 201 -24.91 6.22 -10.72
N PRO A 202 -24.93 5.94 -12.04
CA PRO A 202 -24.43 4.68 -12.58
C PRO A 202 -22.96 4.43 -12.21
N ARG A 203 -22.52 3.17 -12.30
CA ARG A 203 -21.12 2.78 -12.13
C ARG A 203 -20.25 3.51 -13.15
N SER A 204 -19.24 4.23 -12.67
CA SER A 204 -18.39 5.08 -13.52
C SER A 204 -17.33 4.32 -14.32
N ALA A 205 -17.06 3.07 -13.96
CA ALA A 205 -15.98 2.26 -14.51
C ALA A 205 -16.27 0.76 -14.33
N ASP A 206 -15.63 -0.04 -15.18
CA ASP A 206 -15.54 -1.49 -15.02
C ASP A 206 -14.53 -1.82 -13.92
N VAL A 207 -14.81 -2.83 -13.09
CA VAL A 207 -13.85 -3.40 -12.15
C VAL A 207 -13.70 -4.89 -12.44
N VAL A 208 -12.50 -5.32 -12.77
CA VAL A 208 -12.20 -6.72 -13.14
C VAL A 208 -11.16 -7.30 -12.19
N ALA A 209 -11.36 -8.54 -11.76
CA ALA A 209 -10.40 -9.24 -10.91
C ALA A 209 -9.08 -9.50 -11.69
N ALA A 210 -7.95 -8.95 -11.24
CA ALA A 210 -6.64 -9.16 -11.85
C ALA A 210 -5.98 -10.47 -11.38
N THR A 211 -6.32 -10.90 -10.17
CA THR A 211 -6.03 -12.21 -9.57
C THR A 211 -7.34 -12.84 -9.10
N ASP A 212 -7.30 -14.01 -8.46
CA ASP A 212 -8.42 -14.41 -7.61
C ASP A 212 -8.56 -13.39 -6.47
N VAL A 213 -9.78 -12.96 -6.20
CA VAL A 213 -10.10 -11.88 -5.26
C VAL A 213 -11.07 -12.38 -4.23
N ARG A 214 -10.77 -12.11 -2.96
CA ARG A 214 -11.73 -12.22 -1.86
C ARG A 214 -12.08 -10.81 -1.41
N ALA A 215 -13.37 -10.49 -1.37
CA ALA A 215 -13.84 -9.18 -0.96
C ALA A 215 -14.91 -9.30 0.14
N LEU A 216 -14.96 -8.29 1.02
CA LEU A 216 -16.15 -8.02 1.81
C LEU A 216 -17.09 -7.15 0.99
N THR A 217 -18.37 -7.49 0.98
CA THR A 217 -19.41 -6.74 0.29
C THR A 217 -20.46 -6.24 1.26
N ILE A 218 -21.02 -5.07 0.96
CA ILE A 218 -22.12 -4.47 1.73
C ILE A 218 -23.18 -3.98 0.74
N GLU A 219 -24.38 -4.51 0.85
CA GLU A 219 -25.52 -4.08 0.02
C GLU A 219 -25.83 -2.59 0.23
N LYS A 220 -26.28 -1.92 -0.82
CA LYS A 220 -26.54 -0.46 -0.86
C LYS A 220 -27.32 0.04 0.34
N THR A 221 -28.44 -0.60 0.68
CA THR A 221 -29.31 -0.16 1.79
C THR A 221 -28.62 -0.30 3.14
N LYS A 222 -27.91 -1.41 3.36
CA LYS A 222 -27.10 -1.64 4.57
C LYS A 222 -25.95 -0.63 4.66
N PHE A 223 -25.24 -0.40 3.57
CA PHE A 223 -24.13 0.57 3.49
C PHE A 223 -24.59 2.00 3.78
N LEU A 224 -25.66 2.46 3.14
CA LEU A 224 -26.20 3.82 3.36
C LEU A 224 -26.69 4.01 4.79
N ASN A 225 -27.34 3.00 5.39
CA ASN A 225 -27.73 3.03 6.80
C ASN A 225 -26.51 3.05 7.72
N PHE A 226 -25.47 2.27 7.39
CA PHE A 226 -24.25 2.17 8.17
C PHE A 226 -23.49 3.51 8.25
N ILE A 227 -23.37 4.23 7.13
CA ILE A 227 -22.66 5.51 7.07
C ILE A 227 -23.52 6.71 7.49
N ARG A 228 -24.84 6.55 7.58
CA ARG A 228 -25.76 7.63 7.96
C ARG A 228 -25.41 8.15 9.36
N GLY A 229 -25.33 9.47 9.50
CA GLY A 229 -25.03 10.13 10.77
C GLY A 229 -23.58 9.97 11.23
N SER A 230 -22.69 9.47 10.36
CA SER A 230 -21.24 9.43 10.59
C SER A 230 -20.51 10.42 9.68
N GLU A 231 -19.25 10.71 10.01
CA GLU A 231 -18.37 11.52 9.17
C GLU A 231 -18.03 10.86 7.82
N LEU A 232 -18.27 9.55 7.69
CA LEU A 232 -17.96 8.82 6.46
C LEU A 232 -18.68 9.35 5.24
N LEU A 233 -19.96 9.70 5.38
CA LEU A 233 -20.73 10.20 4.25
C LEU A 233 -20.07 11.45 3.67
N GLU A 234 -19.58 12.34 4.53
CA GLU A 234 -18.90 13.56 4.12
C GLU A 234 -17.50 13.26 3.55
N LYS A 235 -16.73 12.37 4.19
CA LYS A 235 -15.44 11.89 3.67
C LYS A 235 -15.55 11.31 2.27
N PHE A 236 -16.55 10.47 2.02
CA PHE A 236 -16.78 9.90 0.70
C PHE A 236 -17.24 10.94 -0.34
N LYS A 237 -18.08 11.91 0.04
CA LYS A 237 -18.46 12.99 -0.87
C LYS A 237 -17.24 13.81 -1.29
N ARG A 238 -16.41 14.21 -0.32
CA ARG A 238 -15.14 14.92 -0.55
C ARG A 238 -14.19 14.12 -1.42
N LEU A 239 -14.03 12.83 -1.15
CA LEU A 239 -13.22 11.91 -1.96
C LEU A 239 -13.68 11.91 -3.43
N ASN A 240 -14.99 11.77 -3.65
CA ASN A 240 -15.56 11.76 -5.00
C ASN A 240 -15.41 13.11 -5.69
N GLU A 241 -15.56 14.23 -4.97
CA GLU A 241 -15.33 15.57 -5.51
C GLU A 241 -13.87 15.74 -5.94
N ILE A 242 -12.91 15.44 -5.06
CA ILE A 242 -11.46 15.50 -5.33
C ILE A 242 -11.07 14.57 -6.49
N ARG A 243 -11.66 13.38 -6.62
CA ARG A 243 -11.37 12.47 -7.75
C ARG A 243 -11.80 13.05 -9.10
N ARG A 244 -12.90 13.81 -9.14
CA ARG A 244 -13.40 14.44 -10.39
C ARG A 244 -12.49 15.57 -10.89
N THR A 245 -11.57 16.06 -10.06
CA THR A 245 -10.72 17.20 -10.40
C THR A 245 -9.42 16.79 -11.08
N GLY A 246 -9.21 15.50 -11.35
CA GLY A 246 -7.96 15.00 -11.95
C GLY A 246 -6.81 14.91 -10.94
N THR A 247 -7.15 14.64 -9.68
CA THR A 247 -6.19 14.49 -8.58
C THR A 247 -5.24 13.31 -8.84
N TRP A 248 -5.74 12.21 -9.39
CA TRP A 248 -4.95 11.00 -9.59
C TRP A 248 -3.82 11.23 -10.57
N GLU A 249 -4.10 11.93 -11.67
CA GLU A 249 -3.14 12.35 -12.67
C GLU A 249 -2.14 13.28 -12.02
N THR A 250 -2.59 14.26 -11.23
CA THR A 250 -1.70 15.20 -10.54
C THR A 250 -0.73 14.50 -9.59
N LEU A 251 -1.22 13.57 -8.75
CA LEU A 251 -0.38 12.80 -7.84
C LEU A 251 0.57 11.86 -8.59
N SER A 252 0.15 11.35 -9.74
CA SER A 252 0.97 10.46 -10.58
C SER A 252 2.05 11.21 -11.36
N HIS A 253 1.85 12.49 -11.70
CA HIS A 253 2.87 13.35 -12.33
C HIS A 253 3.86 13.93 -11.33
N SER A 254 3.54 13.90 -10.03
CA SER A 254 4.41 14.42 -8.98
C SER A 254 5.79 13.75 -8.98
N ARG A 255 6.86 14.54 -9.07
CA ARG A 255 8.24 14.07 -8.95
C ARG A 255 8.48 13.24 -7.68
N PHE A 256 7.75 13.57 -6.62
CA PHE A 256 7.94 13.00 -5.28
C PHE A 256 6.89 11.95 -4.92
N LEU A 257 5.68 12.04 -5.50
CA LEU A 257 4.56 11.14 -5.21
C LEU A 257 4.27 10.09 -6.30
N GLN A 258 4.94 10.14 -7.46
CA GLN A 258 4.76 9.15 -8.54
C GLN A 258 4.94 7.68 -8.11
N GLY A 259 5.64 7.42 -7.00
CA GLY A 259 5.93 6.09 -6.48
C GLY A 259 5.10 5.64 -5.28
N ILE A 260 4.06 6.38 -4.88
CA ILE A 260 3.16 5.97 -3.79
C ILE A 260 2.07 5.03 -4.31
N THR A 261 1.57 4.15 -3.45
CA THR A 261 0.54 3.15 -3.81
C THR A 261 -0.83 3.79 -4.04
N SER A 262 -1.75 3.03 -4.66
CA SER A 262 -3.15 3.43 -4.85
C SER A 262 -3.85 3.77 -3.52
N ALA A 263 -3.60 2.95 -2.48
CA ALA A 263 -4.09 3.20 -1.13
C ALA A 263 -3.53 4.52 -0.55
N GLN A 264 -2.22 4.77 -0.73
CA GLN A 264 -1.58 6.01 -0.28
C GLN A 264 -2.10 7.25 -1.00
N LYS A 265 -2.49 7.13 -2.28
CA LYS A 265 -3.18 8.20 -3.01
C LYS A 265 -4.57 8.45 -2.45
N THR A 266 -5.36 7.39 -2.22
CA THR A 266 -6.71 7.50 -1.65
C THR A 266 -6.69 8.18 -0.27
N GLN A 267 -5.74 7.80 0.58
CA GLN A 267 -5.53 8.44 1.88
C GLN A 267 -5.24 9.94 1.77
N LEU A 268 -4.44 10.37 0.79
CA LEU A 268 -4.23 11.80 0.50
C LEU A 268 -5.50 12.49 -0.01
N GLU A 269 -6.21 11.88 -0.95
CA GLU A 269 -7.46 12.42 -1.51
C GLU A 269 -8.50 12.70 -0.42
N LEU A 270 -8.57 11.86 0.62
CA LEU A 270 -9.48 12.03 1.76
C LEU A 270 -9.19 13.27 2.62
N ILE A 271 -7.94 13.74 2.64
CA ILE A 271 -7.50 14.86 3.49
C ILE A 271 -7.18 16.14 2.70
N MET A 272 -7.32 16.10 1.37
CA MET A 272 -7.06 17.21 0.45
C MET A 272 -8.28 18.08 0.20
N GLU A 273 -8.05 19.37 0.01
CA GLU A 273 -9.06 20.37 -0.36
C GLU A 273 -8.59 21.12 -1.60
N GLN A 274 -9.40 21.20 -2.66
CA GLN A 274 -9.04 22.04 -3.79
C GLN A 274 -9.20 23.53 -3.43
N ARG A 275 -8.17 24.33 -3.74
CA ARG A 275 -8.16 25.79 -3.55
C ARG A 275 -7.61 26.47 -4.81
N THR A 276 -7.99 27.73 -4.99
CA THR A 276 -7.48 28.60 -6.05
C THR A 276 -6.92 29.87 -5.43
N TYR A 277 -5.74 30.30 -5.89
CA TYR A 277 -5.11 31.53 -5.44
C TYR A 277 -4.72 32.40 -6.64
N PRO A 278 -4.91 33.74 -6.58
CA PRO A 278 -4.50 34.62 -7.67
C PRO A 278 -2.99 34.77 -7.75
N SER A 279 -2.49 35.23 -8.91
CA SER A 279 -1.08 35.61 -9.11
C SER A 279 -0.60 36.60 -8.05
N GLY A 280 0.65 36.43 -7.61
CA GLY A 280 1.30 37.23 -6.58
C GLY A 280 0.98 36.79 -5.14
N THR A 281 0.08 35.83 -4.94
CA THR A 281 -0.25 35.34 -3.60
C THR A 281 0.93 34.59 -2.98
N ARG A 282 1.36 34.99 -1.78
CA ARG A 282 2.26 34.20 -0.93
C ARG A 282 1.45 33.13 -0.21
N ILE A 283 1.57 31.87 -0.65
CA ILE A 283 0.84 30.74 -0.06
C ILE A 283 1.56 30.15 1.16
N LEU A 284 2.87 30.34 1.26
CA LEU A 284 3.68 30.12 2.46
C LEU A 284 4.68 31.27 2.58
N MET A 285 4.91 31.76 3.80
CA MET A 285 5.76 32.92 4.05
C MET A 285 6.99 32.52 4.86
N LYS A 286 8.16 33.02 4.46
CA LYS A 286 9.42 32.80 5.18
C LYS A 286 9.30 33.32 6.61
N GLY A 287 9.71 32.51 7.58
CA GLY A 287 9.67 32.85 9.00
C GLY A 287 8.33 32.57 9.69
N GLU A 288 7.26 32.26 8.95
CA GLU A 288 5.97 31.89 9.52
C GLU A 288 5.84 30.38 9.71
N ILE A 289 5.11 29.95 10.74
CA ILE A 289 4.87 28.53 11.02
C ILE A 289 4.05 27.91 9.87
N CYS A 290 4.51 26.77 9.36
CA CYS A 290 3.82 26.05 8.29
C CYS A 290 2.64 25.23 8.83
N TYR A 291 1.42 25.80 8.77
CA TYR A 291 0.19 25.10 9.14
C TYR A 291 -0.46 24.31 8.01
N GLU A 292 0.06 24.42 6.78
CA GLU A 292 -0.52 23.83 5.58
C GLU A 292 0.58 23.41 4.60
N ALA A 293 0.23 22.49 3.71
CA ALA A 293 1.01 22.15 2.54
C ALA A 293 0.12 22.18 1.30
N PHE A 294 0.74 22.24 0.13
CA PHE A 294 0.01 22.27 -1.13
C PHE A 294 0.63 21.30 -2.14
N ILE A 295 -0.21 20.78 -3.04
CA ILE A 295 0.24 20.13 -4.27
C ILE A 295 -0.34 20.90 -5.44
N ILE A 296 0.51 21.30 -6.38
CA ILE A 296 0.08 22.12 -7.52
C ILE A 296 -0.69 21.26 -8.52
N LYS A 297 -1.96 21.60 -8.75
CA LYS A 297 -2.77 21.02 -9.83
C LYS A 297 -2.55 21.79 -11.13
N ARG A 298 -2.48 23.12 -11.06
CA ARG A 298 -2.30 24.01 -12.23
C ARG A 298 -1.62 25.31 -11.84
N GLY A 299 -0.82 25.85 -12.75
CA GLY A 299 -0.06 27.08 -12.56
C GLY A 299 1.34 26.83 -11.98
N GLU A 300 2.02 27.91 -11.61
CA GLU A 300 3.41 27.87 -11.16
C GLU A 300 3.58 28.62 -9.83
N VAL A 301 4.48 28.12 -8.98
CA VAL A 301 4.83 28.71 -7.69
C VAL A 301 6.34 28.89 -7.62
N ASN A 302 6.81 30.10 -7.39
CA ASN A 302 8.21 30.38 -7.14
C ASN A 302 8.54 30.16 -5.67
N VAL A 303 9.60 29.40 -5.40
CA VAL A 303 10.26 29.31 -4.09
C VAL A 303 11.32 30.41 -4.04
N VAL A 304 11.21 31.31 -3.07
CA VAL A 304 12.05 32.51 -2.96
C VAL A 304 12.81 32.49 -1.64
N ASN A 305 14.12 32.73 -1.73
CA ASN A 305 14.98 32.94 -0.56
C ASN A 305 15.64 34.31 -0.66
N ASP A 306 15.42 35.17 0.34
CA ASP A 306 16.04 36.51 0.42
C ASP A 306 15.88 37.37 -0.85
N GLY A 307 14.72 37.23 -1.51
CA GLY A 307 14.35 37.98 -2.72
C GLY A 307 14.77 37.32 -4.04
N GLU A 308 15.55 36.23 -4.00
CA GLU A 308 15.94 35.47 -5.19
C GLU A 308 15.06 34.23 -5.38
N VAL A 309 14.59 34.01 -6.61
CA VAL A 309 13.88 32.78 -6.97
C VAL A 309 14.89 31.65 -7.07
N ILE A 310 14.78 30.66 -6.19
CA ILE A 310 15.69 29.49 -6.16
C ILE A 310 15.13 28.29 -6.93
N GLU A 311 13.81 28.17 -7.04
CA GLU A 311 13.12 27.12 -7.80
C GLU A 311 11.74 27.62 -8.24
N THR A 312 11.25 27.08 -9.36
CA THR A 312 9.84 27.23 -9.80
C THR A 312 9.19 25.85 -9.81
N LEU A 313 8.14 25.69 -9.03
CA LEU A 313 7.35 24.48 -8.88
C LEU A 313 6.16 24.50 -9.84
N GLY A 314 5.84 23.35 -10.42
CA GLY A 314 4.75 23.19 -11.39
C GLY A 314 3.83 22.01 -11.08
N TRP A 315 3.08 21.55 -12.08
CA TRP A 315 2.08 20.50 -11.92
C TRP A 315 2.61 19.23 -11.23
N GLY A 316 1.95 18.82 -10.14
CA GLY A 316 2.30 17.67 -9.31
C GLY A 316 3.34 17.96 -8.23
N ASP A 317 4.01 19.12 -8.25
CA ASP A 317 5.00 19.45 -7.24
C ASP A 317 4.35 19.79 -5.90
N PHE A 318 5.04 19.41 -4.83
CA PHE A 318 4.66 19.69 -3.45
C PHE A 318 5.24 21.04 -3.02
N CYS A 319 4.40 21.95 -2.51
CA CYS A 319 4.82 23.21 -1.91
C CYS A 319 4.78 23.09 -0.39
N GLY A 320 5.93 23.31 0.23
CA GLY A 320 6.12 23.29 1.67
C GLY A 320 7.34 22.48 2.07
N GLU A 321 7.80 22.69 3.29
CA GLU A 321 8.95 21.98 3.84
C GLU A 321 8.48 20.91 4.81
N ILE A 322 8.46 19.65 4.37
CA ILE A 322 7.86 18.55 5.14
C ILE A 322 8.47 18.40 6.55
N TYR A 323 9.77 18.69 6.70
CA TYR A 323 10.45 18.69 7.98
C TYR A 323 9.93 19.81 8.90
N GLN A 324 9.77 21.03 8.38
CA GLN A 324 9.23 22.15 9.14
C GLN A 324 7.77 21.92 9.52
N ILE A 325 6.95 21.44 8.59
CA ILE A 325 5.54 21.11 8.86
C ILE A 325 5.44 20.09 9.99
N GLN A 326 6.23 19.02 9.95
CA GLN A 326 6.25 18.01 11.01
C GLN A 326 6.68 18.58 12.37
N LYS A 327 7.66 19.48 12.38
CA LYS A 327 8.20 20.08 13.60
C LYS A 327 7.45 21.33 14.08
N GLU A 328 6.40 21.75 13.37
CA GLU A 328 5.76 23.06 13.60
C GLU A 328 6.78 24.21 13.50
N GLY A 329 7.77 24.03 12.64
CA GLY A 329 8.83 24.99 12.39
C GLY A 329 8.39 26.08 11.40
N PRO A 330 9.14 27.20 11.37
CA PRO A 330 8.93 28.24 10.38
C PRO A 330 9.37 27.80 8.99
N SER A 331 8.71 28.30 7.96
CA SER A 331 9.16 28.17 6.57
C SER A 331 10.51 28.85 6.40
N SER A 332 11.45 28.19 5.74
CA SER A 332 12.74 28.75 5.34
C SER A 332 12.62 29.65 4.10
N PHE A 333 11.54 29.50 3.33
CA PHE A 333 11.32 30.16 2.04
C PHE A 333 9.94 30.79 1.92
N ASP A 334 9.81 31.76 1.01
CA ASP A 334 8.52 32.23 0.53
C ASP A 334 8.07 31.38 -0.66
N PHE A 335 6.79 31.04 -0.72
CA PHE A 335 6.19 30.35 -1.86
C PHE A 335 5.15 31.27 -2.49
N ILE A 336 5.43 31.74 -3.71
CA ILE A 336 4.67 32.82 -4.36
C ILE A 336 4.06 32.33 -5.67
N ALA A 337 2.74 32.44 -5.79
CA ALA A 337 2.02 32.14 -7.02
C ALA A 337 2.47 33.05 -8.17
N VAL A 338 2.97 32.47 -9.26
CA VAL A 338 3.42 33.23 -10.44
C VAL A 338 2.21 33.59 -11.31
N SER A 339 1.29 32.64 -11.48
CA SER A 339 0.00 32.80 -12.14
C SER A 339 -1.15 32.64 -11.14
N GLU A 340 -2.40 32.70 -11.60
CA GLU A 340 -3.46 32.01 -10.87
C GLU A 340 -3.08 30.53 -10.75
N ILE A 341 -3.17 29.97 -9.55
CA ILE A 341 -2.85 28.58 -9.27
C ILE A 341 -4.08 27.84 -8.75
N GLU A 342 -4.23 26.59 -9.18
CA GLU A 342 -5.14 25.63 -8.55
C GLU A 342 -4.28 24.61 -7.79
N VAL A 343 -4.60 24.36 -6.52
CA VAL A 343 -3.81 23.50 -5.64
C VAL A 343 -4.70 22.56 -4.83
N TYR A 344 -4.14 21.43 -4.41
CA TYR A 344 -4.68 20.60 -3.34
C TYR A 344 -4.01 20.99 -2.02
N ARG A 345 -4.75 21.67 -1.16
CA ARG A 345 -4.32 22.07 0.19
C ARG A 345 -4.50 20.90 1.16
N ILE A 346 -3.54 20.72 2.05
CA ILE A 346 -3.57 19.75 3.14
C ILE A 346 -3.22 20.49 4.43
N SER A 347 -4.00 20.30 5.51
CA SER A 347 -3.61 20.85 6.81
C SER A 347 -2.38 20.14 7.34
N ARG A 348 -1.62 20.82 8.20
CA ARG A 348 -0.49 20.24 8.92
C ARG A 348 -0.91 19.00 9.70
N GLU A 349 -2.00 19.06 10.46
CA GLU A 349 -2.43 17.95 11.31
C GLU A 349 -2.65 16.68 10.49
N ASN A 350 -3.42 16.80 9.40
CA ASN A 350 -3.71 15.67 8.52
C ASN A 350 -2.46 15.18 7.79
N LEU A 351 -1.59 16.09 7.34
CA LEU A 351 -0.35 15.70 6.67
C LEU A 351 0.60 14.98 7.61
N VAL A 352 0.71 15.43 8.86
CA VAL A 352 1.56 14.80 9.89
C VAL A 352 1.06 13.41 10.22
N GLU A 353 -0.25 13.23 10.39
CA GLU A 353 -0.85 11.91 10.59
C GLU A 353 -0.60 10.99 9.38
N TYR A 354 -0.84 11.51 8.16
CA TYR A 354 -0.61 10.75 6.93
C TYR A 354 0.83 10.24 6.78
N ILE A 355 1.83 11.08 7.07
CA ILE A 355 3.25 10.68 6.95
C ILE A 355 3.72 9.76 8.09
N GLN A 356 3.04 9.77 9.25
CA GLN A 356 3.28 8.82 10.33
C GLN A 356 2.79 7.42 9.93
N ASP A 357 1.60 7.35 9.32
CA ASP A 357 1.04 6.11 8.76
C ASP A 357 1.82 5.65 7.52
N ASN A 358 2.52 6.58 6.84
CA ASN A 358 3.26 6.33 5.61
C ASN A 358 4.72 6.81 5.65
N PRO A 359 5.59 6.19 6.47
CA PRO A 359 6.97 6.64 6.64
C PRO A 359 7.80 6.58 5.34
N GLY A 360 7.47 5.67 4.41
CA GLY A 360 8.09 5.63 3.09
C GLY A 360 7.79 6.88 2.24
N VAL A 361 6.60 7.47 2.38
CA VAL A 361 6.21 8.71 1.68
C VAL A 361 6.90 9.90 2.32
N TYR A 362 6.99 9.95 3.65
CA TYR A 362 7.78 10.95 4.37
C TYR A 362 9.22 11.02 3.86
N MET A 363 9.89 9.86 3.75
CA MET A 363 11.27 9.78 3.25
C MET A 363 11.43 10.26 1.81
N ARG A 364 10.39 10.13 0.98
CA ARG A 364 10.38 10.68 -0.39
C ARG A 364 10.24 12.20 -0.37
N LEU A 365 9.32 12.73 0.44
CA LEU A 365 9.08 14.17 0.57
C LEU A 365 10.27 14.91 1.23
N LEU A 366 11.04 14.25 2.10
CA LEU A 366 12.24 14.84 2.68
C LEU A 366 13.32 15.17 1.64
N ARG A 367 13.32 14.49 0.49
CA ARG A 367 14.31 14.72 -0.57
C ARG A 367 14.09 16.02 -1.35
N ILE A 368 12.96 16.72 -1.13
CA ILE A 368 12.59 17.90 -1.91
C ILE A 368 13.54 19.08 -1.63
N TYR A 369 13.98 19.27 -0.37
CA TYR A 369 14.84 20.40 0.01
C TYR A 369 16.01 19.99 0.91
N GLY A 370 16.40 18.71 0.87
CA GLY A 370 17.48 18.14 1.69
C GLY A 370 18.90 18.47 1.22
N LYS A 371 19.15 19.66 0.64
CA LYS A 371 20.50 20.15 0.32
C LYS A 371 20.76 21.50 0.95
#